data_AF-A0A9E0CM47-F1
#
_entry.id   AF-A0A9E0CM47-F1
#
_cell.length_a   1.000
_cell.length_b   1.000
_cell.length_c   1.000
_cell.angle_alpha   90.00
_cell.angle_beta   90.00
_cell.angle_gamma   90.00
#
_symmetry.space_group_name_H-M   'P 1'
#
loop_
_entity.id
_entity.type
_entity.pdbx_description
1 polymer ?
#
loop_
_entity_poly.entity_id
_entity_poly.type
_entity_poly.pdbx_seq_one_letter_code
_entity_poly.pdbx_strand_id
1 'polypeptide(L)'
;MIHGFNHTFRVMVNVLTIGNAIGLNNEVKEAFCAAFVHDMSRKNDGYCTEHGLWAAQNKIPLFIDLFREVGIDKTGMENIKLAVTLHSSCEELDLTHPAGKTIALLKDADALDRIRISEIDLKEDLLRFPESCDKIEFAKKLFYASHAIETSHFNDIYQISLQLK
;
A
#
# COMPACT_ATOMS: atom_id res chain seq x y z
N MET A 1 -3.13 -15.93 7.70
CA MET A 1 -2.34 -15.66 6.49
C MET A 1 -1.77 -14.26 6.62
N ILE A 2 -0.44 -14.08 6.54
CA ILE A 2 0.20 -12.77 6.77
C ILE A 2 -0.08 -11.81 5.60
N HIS A 3 -0.32 -12.36 4.41
CA HIS A 3 -0.59 -11.64 3.17
C HIS A 3 -1.93 -12.12 2.60
N GLY A 4 -2.95 -11.26 2.59
CA GLY A 4 -4.30 -11.61 2.15
C GLY A 4 -5.18 -10.36 2.05
N PHE A 5 -6.46 -10.53 1.73
CA PHE A 5 -7.38 -9.40 1.49
C PHE A 5 -7.34 -8.33 2.58
N ASN A 6 -7.37 -8.73 3.86
CA ASN A 6 -7.33 -7.76 4.96
C ASN A 6 -6.04 -6.92 4.95
N HIS A 7 -4.88 -7.55 4.70
CA HIS A 7 -3.62 -6.83 4.61
C HIS A 7 -3.66 -5.82 3.46
N THR A 8 -4.00 -6.29 2.25
CA THR A 8 -4.13 -5.43 1.07
C THR A 8 -5.08 -4.25 1.33
N PHE A 9 -6.24 -4.48 1.94
CA PHE A 9 -7.21 -3.43 2.22
C PHE A 9 -6.76 -2.45 3.29
N ARG A 10 -6.05 -2.90 4.35
CA ARG A 10 -5.46 -1.99 5.33
C ARG A 10 -4.37 -1.12 4.71
N VAL A 11 -3.52 -1.69 3.84
CA VAL A 11 -2.54 -0.90 3.07
C VAL A 11 -3.24 0.13 2.20
N MET A 12 -4.32 -0.25 1.50
CA MET A 12 -5.12 0.70 0.70
C MET A 12 -5.74 1.81 1.56
N VAL A 13 -6.23 1.51 2.76
CA VAL A 13 -6.71 2.53 3.72
C VAL A 13 -5.57 3.43 4.18
N ASN A 14 -4.40 2.88 4.51
CA ASN A 14 -3.24 3.66 4.93
C ASN A 14 -2.76 4.60 3.81
N VAL A 15 -2.79 4.17 2.54
CA VAL A 15 -2.53 5.06 1.38
C VAL A 15 -3.46 6.27 1.39
N LEU A 16 -4.78 6.06 1.59
CA LEU A 16 -5.74 7.16 1.66
C LEU A 16 -5.45 8.08 2.85
N THR A 17 -5.18 7.51 4.02
CA THR A 17 -4.99 8.25 5.27
C THR A 17 -3.71 9.09 5.25
N ILE A 18 -2.58 8.53 4.80
CA ILE A 18 -1.30 9.24 4.68
C ILE A 18 -1.41 10.27 3.55
N GLY A 19 -1.88 9.86 2.38
CA GLY A 19 -1.98 10.72 1.20
C GLY A 19 -2.84 11.97 1.43
N ASN A 20 -3.98 11.81 2.12
CA ASN A 20 -4.84 12.93 2.51
C ASN A 20 -4.18 13.86 3.54
N ALA A 21 -3.37 13.33 4.45
CA ALA A 21 -2.66 14.15 5.44
C ALA A 21 -1.59 15.04 4.78
N ILE A 22 -0.90 14.52 3.75
CA ILE A 22 0.12 15.25 2.98
C ILE A 22 -0.52 16.22 1.97
N GLY A 23 -1.74 15.94 1.51
CA GLY A 23 -2.39 16.69 0.43
C GLY A 23 -1.97 16.25 -0.97
N LEU A 24 -1.56 14.98 -1.12
CA LEU A 24 -1.26 14.38 -2.42
C LEU A 24 -2.56 14.10 -3.20
N ASN A 25 -2.47 14.03 -4.53
CA ASN A 25 -3.64 13.81 -5.38
C ASN A 25 -3.44 12.62 -6.32
N ASN A 26 -2.69 12.80 -7.41
CA ASN A 26 -2.48 11.75 -8.40
C ASN A 26 -1.74 10.56 -7.80
N GLU A 27 -0.76 10.83 -6.94
CA GLU A 27 0.03 9.84 -6.23
C GLU A 27 -0.83 8.96 -5.31
N VAL A 28 -1.92 9.49 -4.76
CA VAL A 28 -2.86 8.70 -3.94
C VAL A 28 -3.60 7.70 -4.81
N LYS A 29 -4.13 8.11 -5.96
CA LYS A 29 -4.80 7.20 -6.91
C LYS A 29 -3.84 6.11 -7.40
N GLU A 30 -2.62 6.51 -7.75
CA GLU A 30 -1.58 5.58 -8.18
C GLU A 30 -1.20 4.59 -7.08
N ALA A 31 -0.86 5.08 -5.88
CA ALA A 31 -0.48 4.22 -4.75
C ALA A 31 -1.64 3.31 -4.30
N PHE A 32 -2.89 3.76 -4.45
CA PHE A 32 -4.07 2.95 -4.14
C PHE A 32 -4.21 1.77 -5.11
N CYS A 33 -4.06 2.02 -6.41
CA CYS A 33 -4.01 0.97 -7.43
C CYS A 33 -2.80 0.04 -7.25
N ALA A 34 -1.65 0.60 -6.86
CA ALA A 34 -0.44 -0.18 -6.58
C ALA A 34 -0.64 -1.10 -5.36
N ALA A 35 -1.19 -0.57 -4.27
CA ALA A 35 -1.52 -1.32 -3.06
C ALA A 35 -2.48 -2.48 -3.35
N PHE A 36 -3.47 -2.28 -4.22
CA PHE A 36 -4.41 -3.33 -4.61
C PHE A 36 -3.71 -4.58 -5.17
N VAL A 37 -2.61 -4.44 -5.91
CA VAL A 37 -1.94 -5.56 -6.59
C VAL A 37 -0.60 -5.98 -5.99
N HIS A 38 0.01 -5.19 -5.10
CA HIS A 38 1.43 -5.31 -4.74
C HIS A 38 1.87 -6.72 -4.32
N ASP A 39 1.04 -7.40 -3.52
CA ASP A 39 1.33 -8.73 -2.96
C ASP A 39 0.67 -9.88 -3.74
N MET A 40 -0.09 -9.62 -4.81
CA MET A 40 -0.91 -10.64 -5.51
C MET A 40 -0.09 -11.74 -6.20
N SER A 41 1.22 -11.56 -6.36
CA SER A 41 2.13 -12.57 -6.92
C SER A 41 3.02 -13.23 -5.88
N ARG A 42 2.78 -12.99 -4.59
CA ARG A 42 3.52 -13.62 -3.50
C ARG A 42 3.24 -15.12 -3.45
N LYS A 43 4.29 -15.92 -3.31
CA LYS A 43 4.23 -17.40 -3.37
C LYS A 43 4.28 -18.08 -2.01
N ASN A 44 4.78 -17.38 -0.99
CA ASN A 44 4.87 -17.85 0.39
C ASN A 44 5.02 -16.65 1.34
N ASP A 45 4.82 -16.90 2.63
CA ASP A 45 4.90 -15.90 3.70
C ASP A 45 6.36 -15.56 4.11
N GLY A 46 7.37 -16.13 3.42
CA GLY A 46 8.78 -15.89 3.69
C GLY A 46 9.29 -14.55 3.15
N TYR A 47 10.58 -14.30 3.39
CA TYR A 47 11.30 -13.17 2.80
C TYR A 47 11.36 -13.32 1.28
N CYS A 48 10.95 -12.28 0.56
CA CYS A 48 10.93 -12.27 -0.89
C CYS A 48 11.11 -10.84 -1.41
N THR A 49 12.08 -10.63 -2.30
CA THR A 49 12.33 -9.32 -2.95
C THR A 49 11.68 -9.20 -4.32
N GLU A 50 11.26 -10.33 -4.90
CA GLU A 50 10.84 -10.43 -6.31
C GLU A 50 9.33 -10.35 -6.52
N HIS A 51 8.53 -10.47 -5.45
CA HIS A 51 7.07 -10.55 -5.58
C HIS A 51 6.46 -9.28 -6.18
N GLY A 52 7.02 -8.12 -5.88
CA GLY A 52 6.65 -6.86 -6.52
C GLY A 52 6.89 -6.86 -8.02
N LEU A 53 8.07 -7.27 -8.47
CA LEU A 53 8.35 -7.42 -9.91
C LEU A 53 7.37 -8.37 -10.58
N TRP A 54 7.09 -9.52 -9.97
CA TRP A 54 6.12 -10.48 -10.50
C TRP A 54 4.68 -9.94 -10.50
N ALA A 55 4.29 -9.14 -9.52
CA ALA A 55 2.98 -8.49 -9.49
C ALA A 55 2.87 -7.44 -10.60
N ALA A 56 3.93 -6.65 -10.81
CA ALA A 56 3.98 -5.66 -11.87
C ALA A 56 3.89 -6.31 -13.27
N GLN A 57 4.57 -7.44 -13.47
CA GLN A 57 4.57 -8.16 -14.76
C GLN A 57 3.28 -8.94 -15.02
N ASN A 58 2.72 -9.61 -14.00
CA ASN A 58 1.68 -10.61 -14.20
C ASN A 58 0.28 -10.17 -13.72
N LYS A 59 0.18 -9.17 -12.85
CA LYS A 59 -1.08 -8.75 -12.22
C LYS A 59 -1.56 -7.41 -12.75
N ILE A 60 -0.68 -6.41 -12.84
CA ILE A 60 -1.06 -5.10 -13.43
C ILE A 60 -1.73 -5.24 -14.79
N PRO A 61 -1.25 -6.07 -15.75
CA PRO A 61 -1.90 -6.21 -17.06
C PRO A 61 -3.36 -6.64 -16.99
N LEU A 62 -3.77 -7.38 -15.95
CA LEU A 62 -5.14 -7.85 -15.75
C LEU A 62 -6.10 -6.73 -15.30
N PHE A 63 -5.56 -5.63 -14.79
CA PHE A 63 -6.33 -4.52 -14.20
C PHE A 63 -6.11 -3.19 -14.91
N ILE A 64 -5.48 -3.17 -16.11
CA ILE A 64 -5.20 -1.94 -16.85
C ILE A 64 -6.48 -1.13 -17.11
N ASP A 65 -7.55 -1.79 -17.55
CA ASP A 65 -8.79 -1.09 -17.89
C ASP A 65 -9.48 -0.55 -16.63
N LEU A 66 -9.50 -1.32 -15.54
CA LEU A 66 -9.97 -0.85 -14.24
C LEU A 66 -9.19 0.38 -13.75
N PHE A 67 -7.86 0.39 -13.90
CA PHE A 67 -7.03 1.52 -13.49
C PHE A 67 -7.31 2.75 -14.35
N ARG A 68 -7.55 2.58 -15.66
CA ARG A 68 -7.95 3.68 -16.54
C ARG A 68 -9.32 4.24 -16.18
N GLU A 69 -10.28 3.40 -15.81
CA GLU A 69 -11.61 3.82 -15.37
C GLU A 69 -11.57 4.71 -14.12
N VAL A 70 -10.63 4.47 -13.21
CA VAL A 70 -10.40 5.32 -12.03
C VAL A 70 -9.49 6.53 -12.31
N GLY A 71 -9.18 6.80 -13.59
CA GLY A 71 -8.48 7.99 -14.03
C GLY A 71 -6.95 7.91 -13.99
N ILE A 72 -6.38 6.70 -14.07
CA ILE A 72 -4.94 6.51 -14.26
C ILE A 72 -4.59 6.70 -15.74
N ASP A 73 -3.73 7.69 -16.01
CA ASP A 73 -3.19 7.94 -17.34
C ASP A 73 -1.95 7.07 -17.64
N LYS A 74 -1.29 7.32 -18.77
CA LYS A 74 -0.11 6.55 -19.17
C LYS A 74 1.05 6.71 -18.18
N THR A 75 1.29 7.93 -17.69
CA THR A 75 2.38 8.21 -16.74
C THR A 75 2.08 7.61 -15.38
N GLY A 76 0.84 7.72 -14.90
CA GLY A 76 0.40 7.06 -13.68
C GLY A 76 0.53 5.54 -13.76
N MET A 77 0.25 4.93 -14.93
CA MET A 77 0.46 3.50 -15.13
C MET A 77 1.94 3.09 -15.03
N GLU A 78 2.85 3.93 -15.52
CA GLU A 78 4.31 3.73 -15.37
C GLU A 78 4.73 3.86 -13.90
N ASN A 79 4.20 4.87 -13.20
CA ASN A 79 4.42 5.07 -11.76
C ASN A 79 3.92 3.87 -10.93
N ILE A 80 2.72 3.35 -11.21
CA ILE A 80 2.16 2.16 -10.52
C ILE A 80 3.07 0.96 -10.74
N LYS A 81 3.50 0.69 -11.98
CA LYS A 81 4.41 -0.43 -12.29
C LYS A 81 5.70 -0.32 -11.51
N LEU A 82 6.27 0.89 -11.42
CA LEU A 82 7.51 1.11 -10.69
C LEU A 82 7.30 1.00 -9.17
N ALA A 83 6.22 1.57 -8.63
CA ALA A 83 5.83 1.44 -7.23
C ALA A 83 5.67 -0.03 -6.82
N VAL A 84 4.91 -0.80 -7.59
CA VAL A 84 4.72 -2.23 -7.34
C VAL A 84 6.03 -3.00 -7.50
N THR A 85 6.89 -2.66 -8.46
CA THR A 85 8.18 -3.35 -8.61
C THR A 85 9.09 -3.11 -7.41
N LEU A 86 9.20 -1.86 -6.96
CA LEU A 86 10.19 -1.46 -5.95
C LEU A 86 9.68 -1.63 -4.51
N HIS A 87 8.38 -1.85 -4.28
CA HIS A 87 7.87 -1.99 -2.90
C HIS A 87 8.54 -3.13 -2.13
N SER A 88 8.91 -4.21 -2.82
CA SER A 88 9.56 -5.38 -2.24
C SER A 88 11.09 -5.34 -2.34
N SER A 89 11.67 -4.33 -2.99
CA SER A 89 13.11 -4.18 -3.16
C SER A 89 13.70 -3.17 -2.17
N CYS A 90 15.01 -3.27 -1.95
CA CYS A 90 15.77 -2.30 -1.16
C CYS A 90 16.03 -0.98 -1.92
N GLU A 91 15.60 -0.87 -3.17
CA GLU A 91 15.82 0.33 -3.98
C GLU A 91 14.86 1.44 -3.55
N GLU A 92 15.39 2.65 -3.44
CA GLU A 92 14.64 3.86 -3.11
C GLU A 92 14.84 4.87 -4.24
N LEU A 93 13.79 5.63 -4.54
CA LEU A 93 13.86 6.76 -5.46
C LEU A 93 13.70 8.06 -4.68
N ASP A 94 14.37 9.10 -5.16
CA ASP A 94 14.19 10.45 -4.63
C ASP A 94 12.73 10.91 -4.82
N LEU A 95 12.19 11.66 -3.86
CA LEU A 95 10.81 12.15 -3.89
C LEU A 95 10.53 13.11 -5.06
N THR A 96 11.56 13.68 -5.68
CA THR A 96 11.48 14.50 -6.90
C THR A 96 11.31 13.67 -8.16
N HIS A 97 11.57 12.36 -8.12
CA HIS A 97 11.28 11.46 -9.23
C HIS A 97 9.75 11.41 -9.47
N PRO A 98 9.26 11.34 -10.73
CA PRO A 98 7.82 11.31 -11.02
C PRO A 98 7.03 10.23 -10.25
N ALA A 99 7.64 9.08 -9.98
CA ALA A 99 7.07 7.99 -9.19
C ALA A 99 7.47 8.01 -7.70
N GLY A 100 8.38 8.90 -7.29
CA GLY A 100 9.05 8.84 -5.98
C GLY A 100 8.08 8.90 -4.82
N LYS A 101 7.13 9.85 -4.88
CA LYS A 101 6.06 9.97 -3.88
C LYS A 101 5.10 8.79 -3.87
N THR A 102 4.74 8.25 -5.04
CA THR A 102 3.88 7.06 -5.18
C THR A 102 4.53 5.83 -4.56
N ILE A 103 5.82 5.61 -4.82
CA ILE A 103 6.62 4.53 -4.20
C ILE A 103 6.68 4.72 -2.69
N ALA A 104 7.03 5.92 -2.23
CA ALA A 104 7.14 6.22 -0.81
C ALA A 104 5.82 6.00 -0.08
N LEU A 105 4.71 6.45 -0.67
CA LEU A 105 3.37 6.30 -0.09
C LEU A 105 2.96 4.83 0.01
N LEU A 106 3.24 4.01 -1.02
CA LEU A 106 2.99 2.57 -0.97
C LEU A 106 3.84 1.89 0.11
N LYS A 107 5.15 2.18 0.15
CA LYS A 107 6.08 1.56 1.12
C LYS A 107 5.71 1.93 2.55
N ASP A 108 5.38 3.19 2.82
CA ASP A 108 4.94 3.62 4.15
C ASP A 108 3.61 2.97 4.55
N ALA A 109 2.65 2.88 3.63
CA ALA A 109 1.37 2.25 3.89
C ALA A 109 1.50 0.75 4.19
N ASP A 110 2.38 0.03 3.49
CA ASP A 110 2.73 -1.38 3.76
C ASP A 110 3.50 -1.52 5.09
N ALA A 111 4.46 -0.63 5.36
CA ALA A 111 5.24 -0.62 6.58
C ALA A 111 4.35 -0.41 7.83
N LEU A 112 3.37 0.49 7.76
CA LEU A 112 2.39 0.67 8.85
C LEU A 112 1.58 -0.59 9.15
N ASP A 113 1.33 -1.43 8.15
CA ASP A 113 0.59 -2.69 8.36
C ASP A 113 1.48 -3.82 8.93
N ARG A 114 2.77 -3.59 9.14
CA ARG A 114 3.68 -4.59 9.75
C ARG A 114 3.39 -4.88 11.21
N ILE A 115 2.59 -4.04 11.87
CA ILE A 115 1.99 -4.32 13.19
C ILE A 115 1.30 -5.70 13.24
N ARG A 116 0.82 -6.20 12.09
CA ARG A 116 0.21 -7.54 11.96
C ARG A 116 1.15 -8.69 12.26
N ILE A 117 2.46 -8.47 12.12
CA ILE A 117 3.51 -9.47 12.35
C ILE A 117 3.91 -9.39 13.82
N SER A 118 4.32 -8.21 14.28
CA SER A 118 4.52 -7.86 15.68
C SER A 118 4.63 -6.35 15.86
N GLU A 119 4.54 -5.87 17.11
CA GLU A 119 4.72 -4.44 17.42
C GLU A 119 6.12 -3.91 17.09
N ILE A 120 7.14 -4.78 17.09
CA ILE A 120 8.53 -4.40 16.80
C ILE A 120 8.87 -4.44 15.30
N ASP A 121 7.99 -5.01 14.46
CA ASP A 121 8.17 -5.09 13.01
C ASP A 121 7.75 -3.81 12.28
N LEU A 122 6.89 -3.00 12.90
CA LEU A 122 6.68 -1.61 12.50
C LEU A 122 7.87 -0.80 13.01
N LYS A 123 8.67 -0.28 12.07
CA LYS A 123 9.82 0.55 12.41
C LYS A 123 9.65 1.94 11.83
N GLU A 124 9.73 2.95 12.69
CA GLU A 124 9.54 4.36 12.32
C GLU A 124 10.61 4.87 11.35
N ASP A 125 11.83 4.32 11.43
CA ASP A 125 12.94 4.63 10.53
C ASP A 125 12.70 4.17 9.08
N LEU A 126 11.73 3.29 8.87
CA LEU A 126 11.28 2.87 7.55
C LEU A 126 10.18 3.76 6.98
N LEU A 127 9.68 4.77 7.71
CA LEU A 127 8.65 5.69 7.22
C LEU A 127 9.30 6.91 6.56
N ARG A 128 8.85 7.26 5.36
CA ARG A 128 9.43 8.29 4.49
C ARG A 128 8.78 9.65 4.70
N PHE A 129 7.51 9.68 5.09
CA PHE A 129 6.79 10.92 5.38
C PHE A 129 6.62 11.14 6.89
N PRO A 130 6.82 12.36 7.40
CA PRO A 130 6.48 12.71 8.78
C PRO A 130 5.02 12.38 9.12
N GLU A 131 4.10 12.63 8.19
CA GLU A 131 2.68 12.34 8.33
C GLU A 131 2.41 10.84 8.50
N SER A 132 3.26 9.95 7.97
CA SER A 132 3.16 8.50 8.18
C SER A 132 3.40 8.14 9.65
N CYS A 133 4.36 8.81 10.31
CA CYS A 133 4.62 8.61 11.75
C CYS A 133 3.39 8.98 12.58
N ASP A 134 2.69 10.06 12.23
CA ASP A 134 1.45 10.47 12.90
C ASP A 134 0.31 9.46 12.71
N LYS A 135 0.42 8.51 11.76
CA LYS A 135 -0.58 7.46 11.50
C LYS A 135 -0.29 6.13 12.17
N ILE A 136 0.79 5.98 12.94
CA ILE A 136 1.14 4.72 13.62
C ILE A 136 -0.01 4.24 14.52
N GLU A 137 -0.52 5.11 15.39
CA GLU A 137 -1.61 4.75 16.31
C GLU A 137 -2.91 4.44 15.58
N PHE A 138 -3.18 5.13 14.48
CA PHE A 138 -4.32 4.82 13.62
C PHE A 138 -4.18 3.44 12.98
N ALA A 139 -3.01 3.12 12.42
CA ALA A 139 -2.74 1.83 11.79
C ALA A 139 -2.86 0.66 12.78
N LYS A 140 -2.37 0.85 14.02
CA LYS A 140 -2.56 -0.11 15.12
C LYS A 140 -4.05 -0.35 15.40
N LYS A 141 -4.83 0.71 15.61
CA LYS A 141 -6.27 0.61 15.85
C LYS A 141 -6.98 -0.09 14.70
N LEU A 142 -6.63 0.24 13.45
CA LEU A 142 -7.21 -0.37 12.26
C LEU A 142 -6.91 -1.87 12.18
N PHE A 143 -5.67 -2.27 12.47
CA PHE A 143 -5.31 -3.68 12.55
C PHE A 143 -6.12 -4.41 13.62
N TYR A 144 -6.14 -3.90 14.87
CA TYR A 144 -6.86 -4.56 15.96
C TYR A 144 -8.36 -4.63 15.74
N ALA A 145 -8.95 -3.61 15.13
CA ALA A 145 -10.38 -3.60 14.81
C ALA A 145 -10.76 -4.54 13.66
N SER A 146 -9.80 -5.00 12.84
CA SER A 146 -10.08 -5.78 11.63
C SER A 146 -9.41 -7.15 11.56
N HIS A 147 -8.45 -7.49 12.43
CA HIS A 147 -7.68 -8.73 12.30
C HIS A 147 -8.54 -10.00 12.44
N ALA A 148 -9.69 -9.90 13.13
CA ALA A 148 -10.59 -11.03 13.39
C ALA A 148 -11.69 -11.16 12.32
N ILE A 149 -11.77 -10.23 11.37
CA ILE A 149 -12.81 -10.22 10.34
C ILE A 149 -12.27 -10.96 9.13
N GLU A 150 -13.04 -11.87 8.56
CA GLU A 150 -12.76 -12.42 7.24
C GLU A 150 -13.59 -11.66 6.20
N THR A 151 -12.92 -10.93 5.30
CA THR A 151 -13.60 -10.18 4.24
C THR A 151 -12.88 -10.29 2.90
N SER A 152 -13.65 -10.25 1.82
CA SER A 152 -13.19 -10.10 0.44
C SER A 152 -13.54 -8.72 -0.14
N HIS A 153 -14.12 -7.82 0.67
CA HIS A 153 -14.60 -6.51 0.26
C HIS A 153 -13.84 -5.39 0.95
N PHE A 154 -13.19 -4.53 0.16
CA PHE A 154 -12.47 -3.35 0.65
C PHE A 154 -13.33 -2.46 1.57
N ASN A 155 -14.63 -2.33 1.25
CA ASN A 155 -15.53 -1.45 1.99
C ASN A 155 -15.63 -1.84 3.48
N ASP A 156 -15.48 -3.11 3.86
CA ASP A 156 -15.60 -3.52 5.26
C ASP A 156 -14.48 -2.91 6.11
N ILE A 157 -13.24 -2.99 5.62
CA ILE A 157 -12.07 -2.37 6.27
C ILE A 157 -12.16 -0.84 6.22
N TYR A 158 -12.67 -0.28 5.12
CA TYR A 158 -12.86 1.15 5.00
C TYR A 158 -13.89 1.69 6.00
N GLN A 159 -15.03 1.01 6.21
CA GLN A 159 -16.03 1.44 7.19
C GLN A 159 -15.48 1.42 8.62
N ILE A 160 -14.68 0.40 8.96
CA ILE A 160 -13.97 0.36 10.26
C ILE A 160 -13.07 1.58 10.40
N SER A 161 -12.33 1.92 9.35
CA SER A 161 -11.41 3.06 9.37
C SER A 161 -12.11 4.39 9.67
N LEU A 162 -13.35 4.55 9.21
CA LEU A 162 -14.14 5.76 9.45
C LEU A 162 -14.60 5.91 10.90
N GLN A 163 -14.69 4.81 11.66
CA GLN A 163 -15.07 4.80 13.07
C GLN A 163 -13.90 5.08 14.02
N LEU A 164 -12.67 5.06 13.50
CA LEU A 164 -11.43 5.22 14.28
C LEU A 164 -10.89 6.65 14.31
N LYS A 165 -11.67 7.61 13.78
CA LYS A 165 -11.34 9.05 13.77
C LYS A 165 -11.35 9.66 15.16
#